data_AF-A0A972PDZ5-F1
#
_entry.id   AF-A0A972PDZ5-F1
#
_cell.length_a   1.000
_cell.length_b   1.000
_cell.length_c   1.000
_cell.angle_alpha   90.00
_cell.angle_beta   90.00
_cell.angle_gamma   90.00
#
_symmetry.space_group_name_H-M   'P 1'
#
loop_
_entity.id
_entity.type
_entity.pdbx_description
1 polymer ?
#
loop_
_entity_poly.entity_id
_entity_poly.type
_entity_poly.pdbx_seq_one_letter_code
_entity_poly.pdbx_strand_id
1 'polypeptide(L)'
;MKRLLVVFAALALAGLFASAVSAGSPVRLLVNGREIEPDVPPQLINGRVVAPVRWVAAALGADVTWEEATATVRVNVPQLESLERQITLLHNALASTSPREAVEKWATGVKTRNGALQYAVLSPELKEKMRPEYEECGWVTGVSSPWVERYEITRETKSKDGAWGCEVRFEMMASTGPAGSYTARVTVKQYERHWFVAQIMRDDVLEHLQEQVTKFLTEMYGKHYRLLKTEVSCLSHSAAASGVEALFSTTVAHVPAYKEPEQWPVQQGRIKFLEENRGRLTPEQVRRVEEKIDFWNRELRQYIDKPDDANMLLKVTAGLDIMGGIRPETIKFYYEDPAGAYLPFTPDEWPAFKPSEELIKQGYEEMRRLVE
;
A
#
# COMPACT_ATOMS: atom_id res chain seq x y z
N MET A 1 -61.19 12.98 56.62
CA MET A 1 -60.51 11.96 55.79
C MET A 1 -60.52 12.26 54.29
N LYS A 2 -61.58 12.82 53.68
CA LYS A 2 -61.62 13.12 52.23
C LYS A 2 -60.70 14.28 51.75
N ARG A 3 -60.38 15.26 52.61
CA ARG A 3 -59.51 16.40 52.25
C ARG A 3 -58.01 16.08 52.32
N LEU A 4 -57.60 15.06 53.10
CA LEU A 4 -56.19 14.67 53.23
C LEU A 4 -55.68 13.83 52.04
N LEU A 5 -56.57 13.04 51.43
CA LEU A 5 -56.27 12.20 50.27
C LEU A 5 -56.01 13.02 48.99
N VAL A 6 -56.67 14.17 48.83
CA VAL A 6 -56.49 15.06 47.67
C VAL A 6 -55.14 15.77 47.71
N VAL A 7 -54.65 16.11 48.91
CA VAL A 7 -53.35 16.77 49.08
C VAL A 7 -52.20 15.79 48.83
N PHE A 8 -52.33 14.52 49.26
CA PHE A 8 -51.35 13.49 48.96
C PHE A 8 -51.33 13.10 47.47
N ALA A 9 -52.48 13.07 46.81
CA ALA A 9 -52.56 12.84 45.36
C ALA A 9 -51.96 14.00 44.55
N ALA A 10 -52.11 15.26 45.01
CA ALA A 10 -51.53 16.43 44.35
C ALA A 10 -50.00 16.52 44.52
N LEU A 11 -49.46 16.13 45.68
CA LEU A 11 -48.01 16.07 45.92
C LEU A 11 -47.33 14.91 45.18
N ALA A 12 -48.01 13.77 45.03
CA ALA A 12 -47.53 12.66 44.20
C ALA A 12 -47.55 13.01 42.69
N LEU A 13 -48.50 13.84 42.25
CA LEU A 13 -48.58 14.30 40.86
C LEU A 13 -47.55 15.39 40.53
N ALA A 14 -47.14 16.22 41.51
CA ALA A 14 -46.09 17.22 41.34
C ALA A 14 -44.68 16.61 41.27
N GLY A 15 -44.47 15.41 41.81
CA GLY A 15 -43.19 14.68 41.73
C GLY A 15 -42.94 13.98 40.38
N LEU A 16 -43.96 13.86 39.52
CA LEU A 16 -43.89 13.12 38.24
C LEU A 16 -43.41 13.96 37.04
N PHE A 17 -43.12 15.25 37.22
CA PHE A 17 -42.60 16.14 36.18
C PHE A 17 -41.19 16.68 36.46
N ALA A 18 -40.39 15.98 37.26
CA ALA A 18 -38.94 16.18 37.26
C ALA A 18 -38.33 15.43 36.07
N SER A 19 -38.60 15.89 34.85
CA SER A 19 -37.78 15.51 33.70
C SER A 19 -36.37 16.01 33.98
N ALA A 20 -35.42 15.10 34.19
CA ALA A 20 -34.02 15.45 34.11
C ALA A 20 -33.78 15.99 32.69
N VAL A 21 -33.73 17.30 32.53
CA VAL A 21 -33.26 17.93 31.31
C VAL A 21 -31.79 17.55 31.22
N SER A 22 -31.49 16.53 30.43
CA SER A 22 -30.13 16.23 30.03
C SER A 22 -29.68 17.39 29.14
N ALA A 23 -28.97 18.35 29.74
CA ALA A 23 -28.24 19.35 28.97
C ALA A 23 -27.28 18.56 28.08
N GLY A 24 -27.50 18.58 26.77
CA GLY A 24 -26.59 17.96 25.81
C GLY A 24 -25.17 18.47 26.08
N SER A 25 -24.18 17.57 26.03
CA SER A 25 -22.79 17.92 26.30
C SER A 25 -22.40 19.17 25.51
N PRO A 26 -21.79 20.19 26.15
CA PRO A 26 -21.45 21.43 25.47
C PRO A 26 -20.52 21.14 24.29
N VAL A 27 -20.76 21.82 23.18
CA VAL A 27 -19.89 21.72 22.00
C VAL A 27 -18.57 22.39 22.33
N ARG A 28 -17.49 21.60 22.34
CA ARG A 28 -16.12 22.07 22.62
C ARG A 28 -15.43 22.50 21.34
N LEU A 29 -14.68 23.60 21.40
CA LEU A 29 -13.80 24.04 20.31
C LEU A 29 -12.37 23.62 20.63
N LEU A 30 -11.75 22.86 19.72
CA LEU A 30 -10.35 22.50 19.81
C LEU A 30 -9.61 23.03 18.58
N VAL A 31 -8.54 23.78 18.80
CA VAL A 31 -7.63 24.26 17.75
C VAL A 31 -6.25 23.69 18.04
N ASN A 32 -5.68 22.95 17.07
CA ASN A 32 -4.38 22.27 17.23
C ASN A 32 -4.27 21.42 18.51
N GLY A 33 -5.34 20.71 18.85
CA GLY A 33 -5.41 19.85 20.04
C GLY A 33 -5.57 20.59 21.37
N ARG A 34 -5.68 21.93 21.36
CA ARG A 34 -5.93 22.74 22.57
C ARG A 34 -7.37 23.23 22.58
N GLU A 35 -8.05 23.04 23.70
CA GLU A 35 -9.39 23.58 23.91
C GLU A 35 -9.35 25.11 24.06
N ILE A 36 -10.27 25.80 23.40
CA ILE A 36 -10.44 27.25 23.51
C ILE A 36 -11.82 27.55 24.10
N GLU A 37 -11.88 28.50 25.03
CA GLU A 37 -13.10 28.91 25.71
C GLU A 37 -13.57 30.27 25.19
N PRO A 38 -14.51 30.30 24.23
CA PRO A 38 -15.06 31.55 23.75
C PRO A 38 -16.02 32.18 24.76
N ASP A 39 -16.10 33.51 24.75
CA ASP A 39 -17.09 34.29 25.53
C ASP A 39 -18.55 33.93 25.16
N VAL A 40 -18.77 33.53 23.91
CA VAL A 40 -20.04 32.98 23.43
C VAL A 40 -19.82 31.50 23.07
N PRO A 41 -20.47 30.55 23.77
CA PRO A 41 -20.31 29.14 23.46
C PRO A 41 -20.86 28.82 22.05
N PRO A 42 -20.29 27.84 21.33
CA PRO A 42 -20.84 27.40 20.05
C PRO A 42 -22.29 26.93 20.19
N GLN A 43 -23.11 27.22 19.18
CA GLN A 43 -24.55 26.94 19.21
C GLN A 43 -24.95 25.99 18.09
N LEU A 44 -25.90 25.09 18.35
CA LEU A 44 -26.52 24.25 17.32
C LEU A 44 -27.73 24.99 16.75
N ILE A 45 -27.59 25.54 15.54
CA ILE A 45 -28.64 26.29 14.85
C ILE A 45 -29.01 25.54 13.57
N ASN A 46 -30.27 25.11 13.44
CA ASN A 46 -30.78 24.39 12.27
C ASN A 46 -29.93 23.16 11.89
N GLY A 47 -29.45 22.41 12.89
CA GLY A 47 -28.60 21.23 12.68
C GLY A 47 -27.14 21.54 12.32
N ARG A 48 -26.71 22.80 12.38
CA ARG A 48 -25.31 23.21 12.17
C ARG A 48 -24.71 23.81 13.43
N VAL A 49 -23.47 23.48 13.71
CA VAL A 49 -22.71 24.13 14.78
C VAL A 49 -22.21 25.48 14.27
N VAL A 50 -22.57 26.55 14.97
CA VAL A 50 -22.12 27.92 14.72
C VAL A 50 -21.16 28.31 15.83
N ALA A 51 -19.92 28.62 15.47
CA ALA A 51 -18.87 29.02 16.40
C ALA A 51 -18.47 30.49 16.19
N PRO A 52 -18.06 31.22 17.24
CA PRO A 52 -17.62 32.60 17.09
C PRO A 52 -16.32 32.70 16.26
N VAL A 53 -16.42 33.33 15.09
CA VAL A 53 -15.31 33.48 14.14
C VAL A 53 -14.09 34.17 14.76
N ARG A 54 -14.28 35.15 15.65
CA ARG A 54 -13.19 35.88 16.33
C ARG A 54 -12.27 34.95 17.11
N TRP A 55 -12.85 34.02 17.87
CA TRP A 55 -12.08 33.11 18.72
C TRP A 55 -11.35 32.04 17.90
N VAL A 56 -12.01 31.52 16.87
CA VAL A 56 -11.39 30.59 15.92
C VAL A 56 -10.24 31.26 15.18
N ALA A 57 -10.45 32.48 14.65
CA ALA A 57 -9.44 33.23 13.93
C ALA A 57 -8.25 33.61 14.83
N ALA A 58 -8.50 34.13 16.04
CA ALA A 58 -7.45 34.50 16.99
C ALA A 58 -6.60 33.28 17.41
N ALA A 59 -7.24 32.13 17.63
CA ALA A 59 -6.52 30.88 17.93
C ALA A 59 -5.64 30.40 16.77
N LEU A 60 -5.93 30.84 15.53
CA LEU A 60 -5.14 30.61 14.33
C LEU A 60 -4.18 31.77 14.00
N GLY A 61 -4.05 32.76 14.89
CA GLY A 61 -3.15 33.90 14.71
C GLY A 61 -3.67 35.00 13.79
N ALA A 62 -4.98 35.03 13.52
CA ALA A 62 -5.64 36.03 12.68
C ALA A 62 -6.50 37.01 13.49
N ASP A 63 -6.57 38.25 13.03
CA ASP A 63 -7.42 39.30 13.58
C ASP A 63 -8.75 39.37 12.83
N VAL A 64 -9.83 39.72 13.53
CA VAL A 64 -11.16 39.88 12.92
C VAL A 64 -11.65 41.31 13.09
N THR A 65 -12.03 41.91 11.97
CA THR A 65 -12.59 43.26 11.89
C THR A 65 -13.98 43.22 11.25
N TRP A 66 -14.84 44.16 11.64
CA TRP A 66 -16.17 44.32 11.06
C TRP A 66 -16.17 45.55 10.15
N GLU A 67 -16.54 45.36 8.88
CA GLU A 67 -16.70 46.45 7.91
C GLU A 67 -18.19 46.82 7.83
N GLU A 68 -18.56 47.92 8.52
CA GLU A 68 -19.97 48.35 8.62
C GLU A 68 -20.60 48.69 7.27
N ALA A 69 -19.85 49.35 6.37
CA ALA A 69 -20.36 49.81 5.08
C ALA A 69 -20.85 48.68 4.17
N THR A 70 -20.29 47.49 4.33
CA THR A 70 -20.57 46.31 3.51
C THR A 70 -21.19 45.17 4.32
N ALA A 71 -21.43 45.38 5.62
CA ALA A 71 -21.83 44.35 6.57
C ALA A 71 -20.96 43.08 6.45
N THR A 72 -19.64 43.26 6.32
CA THR A 72 -18.69 42.16 6.06
C THR A 72 -17.81 41.90 7.28
N VAL A 73 -17.65 40.63 7.65
CA VAL A 73 -16.60 40.19 8.57
C VAL A 73 -15.32 40.00 7.78
N ARG A 74 -14.27 40.77 8.11
CA ARG A 74 -12.95 40.65 7.50
C ARG A 74 -11.97 39.99 8.45
N VAL A 75 -11.44 38.84 8.04
CA VAL A 75 -10.38 38.12 8.73
C VAL A 75 -9.04 38.55 8.13
N ASN A 76 -8.23 39.24 8.92
CA ASN A 76 -6.89 39.64 8.55
C ASN A 76 -5.93 38.63 9.16
N VAL A 77 -5.14 37.97 8.33
CA VAL A 77 -4.03 37.14 8.82
C VAL A 77 -2.78 38.01 8.79
N PRO A 78 -2.31 38.54 9.94
CA PRO A 78 -1.11 39.34 9.97
C PRO A 78 0.05 38.51 9.38
N GLN A 79 0.91 39.18 8.62
CA GLN A 79 2.07 38.57 7.97
C GLN A 79 1.79 37.51 6.88
N LEU A 80 0.56 37.24 6.44
CA LEU A 80 0.32 36.25 5.37
C LEU A 80 1.12 36.58 4.10
N GLU A 81 1.00 37.80 3.58
CA GLU A 81 1.75 38.24 2.40
C GLU A 81 3.28 38.22 2.63
N SER A 82 3.71 38.57 3.86
CA SER A 82 5.13 38.53 4.23
C SER A 82 5.66 37.09 4.28
N LEU A 83 4.86 36.16 4.80
CA LEU A 83 5.18 34.75 4.91
C LEU A 83 5.18 34.09 3.53
N GLU A 84 4.18 34.37 2.70
CA GLU A 84 4.12 33.95 1.31
C GLU A 84 5.35 34.46 0.53
N ARG A 85 5.72 35.72 0.73
CA ARG A 85 6.94 36.30 0.14
C ARG A 85 8.19 35.59 0.65
N GLN A 86 8.30 35.35 1.96
CA GLN A 86 9.43 34.64 2.55
C GLN A 86 9.55 33.21 1.98
N ILE A 87 8.44 32.46 1.93
CA ILE A 87 8.37 31.12 1.35
C ILE A 87 8.78 31.15 -0.12
N THR A 88 8.30 32.13 -0.88
CA THR A 88 8.65 32.29 -2.30
C THR A 88 10.16 32.55 -2.48
N LEU A 89 10.74 33.42 -1.66
CA LEU A 89 12.18 33.70 -1.70
C LEU A 89 13.02 32.48 -1.29
N LEU A 90 12.58 31.73 -0.29
CA LEU A 90 13.22 30.47 0.12
C LEU A 90 13.12 29.41 -0.98
N HIS A 91 11.96 29.24 -1.62
CA HIS A 91 11.82 28.34 -2.76
C HIS A 91 12.76 28.73 -3.91
N ASN A 92 12.87 30.02 -4.24
CA ASN A 92 13.79 30.49 -5.27
C ASN A 92 15.26 30.26 -4.89
N ALA A 93 15.63 30.45 -3.62
CA ALA A 93 16.99 30.19 -3.13
C ALA A 93 17.34 28.69 -3.15
N LEU A 94 16.34 27.82 -2.93
CA LEU A 94 16.50 26.36 -3.00
C LEU A 94 16.45 25.83 -4.43
N ALA A 95 15.90 26.57 -5.37
CA ALA A 95 15.75 26.14 -6.76
C ALA A 95 17.12 25.91 -7.42
N SER A 96 17.36 24.69 -7.88
CA SER A 96 18.66 24.30 -8.43
C SER A 96 18.83 24.80 -9.86
N THR A 97 20.04 25.25 -10.18
CA THR A 97 20.42 25.78 -11.50
C THR A 97 21.12 24.75 -12.38
N SER A 98 21.53 23.62 -11.81
CA SER A 98 22.11 22.49 -12.54
C SER A 98 21.52 21.14 -12.09
N PRO A 99 21.60 20.09 -12.94
CA PRO A 99 21.23 18.72 -12.56
C PRO A 99 21.91 18.26 -11.28
N ARG A 100 23.23 18.44 -11.21
CA ARG A 100 24.07 18.03 -10.08
C ARG A 100 23.67 18.72 -8.79
N GLU A 101 23.43 20.03 -8.83
CA GLU A 101 23.01 20.79 -7.64
C GLU A 101 21.67 20.29 -7.07
N ALA A 102 20.71 19.90 -7.92
CA ALA A 102 19.46 19.29 -7.47
C ALA A 102 19.70 17.97 -6.73
N VAL A 103 20.58 17.13 -7.27
CA VAL A 103 20.94 15.84 -6.67
C VAL A 103 21.73 16.03 -5.37
N GLU A 104 22.68 16.96 -5.32
CA GLU A 104 23.46 17.27 -4.12
C GLU A 104 22.58 17.81 -2.98
N LYS A 105 21.62 18.70 -3.28
CA LYS A 105 20.66 19.19 -2.29
C LYS A 105 19.76 18.07 -1.77
N TRP A 106 19.23 17.22 -2.66
CA TRP A 106 18.44 16.05 -2.26
C TRP A 106 19.26 15.09 -1.38
N ALA A 107 20.47 14.71 -1.82
CA ALA A 107 21.35 13.80 -1.08
C ALA A 107 21.81 14.39 0.26
N THR A 108 22.01 15.71 0.34
CA THR A 108 22.23 16.42 1.61
C THR A 108 21.02 16.29 2.52
N GLY A 109 19.81 16.45 1.98
CA GLY A 109 18.57 16.25 2.70
C GLY A 109 18.43 14.82 3.24
N VAL A 110 18.83 13.81 2.46
CA VAL A 110 18.90 12.41 2.92
C VAL A 110 19.89 12.26 4.07
N LYS A 111 21.14 12.73 3.90
CA LYS A 111 22.19 12.65 4.91
C LYS A 111 21.81 13.33 6.23
N THR A 112 21.19 14.50 6.15
CA THR A 112 20.81 15.31 7.31
C THR A 112 19.42 14.98 7.86
N ARG A 113 18.74 13.98 7.30
CA ARG A 113 17.36 13.60 7.64
C ARG A 113 16.35 14.75 7.51
N ASN A 114 16.64 15.68 6.61
CA ASN A 114 15.82 16.86 6.37
C ASN A 114 14.84 16.58 5.23
N GLY A 115 13.65 16.09 5.59
CA GLY A 115 12.59 15.78 4.63
C GLY A 115 12.08 17.03 3.91
N ALA A 116 12.07 18.19 4.57
CA ALA A 116 11.70 19.45 3.94
C ALA A 116 12.65 19.85 2.81
N LEU A 117 13.98 19.67 3.00
CA LEU A 117 14.97 19.92 1.96
C LEU A 117 14.84 18.94 0.80
N GLN A 118 14.67 17.64 1.09
CA GLN A 118 14.41 16.65 0.04
C GLN A 118 13.17 17.00 -0.76
N TYR A 119 12.06 17.27 -0.07
CA TYR A 119 10.79 17.65 -0.67
C TYR A 119 10.91 18.91 -1.54
N ALA A 120 11.61 19.94 -1.07
CA ALA A 120 11.73 21.23 -1.75
C ALA A 120 12.30 21.10 -3.17
N VAL A 121 13.23 20.16 -3.38
CA VAL A 121 13.89 19.94 -4.68
C VAL A 121 13.21 18.90 -5.57
N LEU A 122 12.09 18.30 -5.14
CA LEU A 122 11.30 17.40 -5.96
C LEU A 122 10.53 18.15 -7.05
N SER A 123 10.29 17.49 -8.18
CA SER A 123 9.42 18.00 -9.24
C SER A 123 7.98 18.12 -8.76
N PRO A 124 7.14 18.97 -9.37
CA PRO A 124 5.74 19.11 -8.97
C PRO A 124 4.98 17.77 -8.92
N GLU A 125 5.19 16.91 -9.92
CA GLU A 125 4.57 15.59 -9.98
C GLU A 125 5.03 14.68 -8.83
N LEU A 126 6.32 14.65 -8.53
CA LEU A 126 6.86 13.80 -7.46
C LEU A 126 6.47 14.34 -6.07
N LYS A 127 6.38 15.67 -5.91
CA LYS A 127 5.88 16.33 -4.71
C LYS A 127 4.46 15.91 -4.36
N GLU A 128 3.57 15.83 -5.35
CA GLU A 128 2.19 15.41 -5.12
C GLU A 128 2.11 13.97 -4.62
N LYS A 129 2.87 13.07 -5.28
CA LYS A 129 2.88 11.63 -4.95
C LYS A 129 3.52 11.32 -3.60
N MET A 130 4.59 12.03 -3.23
CA MET A 130 5.40 11.70 -2.04
C MET A 130 5.03 12.51 -0.80
N ARG A 131 4.23 13.57 -0.92
CA ARG A 131 3.81 14.41 0.21
C ARG A 131 3.28 13.61 1.41
N PRO A 132 2.37 12.63 1.24
CA PRO A 132 1.83 11.91 2.39
C PRO A 132 2.90 11.24 3.26
N GLU A 133 3.96 10.70 2.64
CA GLU A 133 5.04 10.03 3.37
C GLU A 133 5.93 11.03 4.13
N TYR A 134 6.21 12.20 3.55
CA TYR A 134 6.91 13.27 4.26
C TYR A 134 6.11 13.82 5.44
N GLU A 135 4.79 13.96 5.29
CA GLU A 135 3.89 14.40 6.37
C GLU A 135 3.80 13.34 7.48
N GLU A 136 3.71 12.05 7.12
CA GLU A 136 3.66 10.92 8.06
C GLU A 136 4.92 10.83 8.94
N CYS A 137 6.12 11.04 8.37
CA CYS A 137 7.36 11.08 9.13
C CYS A 137 7.64 12.44 9.81
N GLY A 138 6.68 13.38 9.79
CA GLY A 138 6.85 14.69 10.41
C GLY A 138 8.03 15.50 9.81
N TRP A 139 8.33 15.29 8.53
CA TRP A 139 9.43 15.93 7.79
C TRP A 139 10.85 15.56 8.26
N VAL A 140 10.98 14.54 9.11
CA VAL A 140 12.28 13.98 9.54
C VAL A 140 12.40 12.56 8.98
N THR A 141 13.22 12.41 7.94
CA THR A 141 13.30 11.13 7.20
C THR A 141 14.30 10.15 7.82
N GLY A 142 13.97 8.87 7.83
CA GLY A 142 14.86 7.80 8.31
C GLY A 142 14.74 7.52 9.81
N VAL A 143 15.58 6.60 10.30
CA VAL A 143 15.57 6.11 11.70
C VAL A 143 16.86 6.49 12.42
N SER A 144 16.95 6.27 13.74
CA SER A 144 18.15 6.59 14.54
C SER A 144 19.44 5.91 14.03
N SER A 145 19.36 4.64 13.62
CA SER A 145 20.44 3.85 13.04
C SER A 145 19.86 2.76 12.12
N PRO A 146 20.47 2.46 10.95
CA PRO A 146 21.65 3.10 10.38
C PRO A 146 21.35 4.49 9.78
N TRP A 147 22.40 5.29 9.56
CA TRP A 147 22.32 6.63 8.94
C TRP A 147 23.33 6.78 7.83
N VAL A 148 23.09 7.75 6.94
CA VAL A 148 24.06 8.11 5.91
C VAL A 148 25.19 8.93 6.53
N GLU A 149 26.41 8.40 6.48
CA GLU A 149 27.61 9.08 6.95
C GLU A 149 28.19 9.97 5.84
N ARG A 150 28.30 9.40 4.63
CA ARG A 150 28.78 10.10 3.44
C ARG A 150 28.01 9.68 2.20
N TYR A 151 28.04 10.54 1.20
CA TYR A 151 27.53 10.23 -0.13
C TYR A 151 28.49 10.75 -1.21
N GLU A 152 28.45 10.13 -2.38
CA GLU A 152 29.22 10.54 -3.55
C GLU A 152 28.37 10.36 -4.81
N ILE A 153 28.44 11.35 -5.72
CA ILE A 153 27.85 11.23 -7.06
C ILE A 153 28.89 10.55 -7.95
N THR A 154 28.65 9.29 -8.32
CA THR A 154 29.61 8.43 -9.01
C THR A 154 29.49 8.47 -10.53
N ARG A 155 28.30 8.81 -11.05
CA ARG A 155 28.02 8.87 -12.48
C ARG A 155 26.94 9.89 -12.78
N GLU A 156 27.09 10.59 -13.91
CA GLU A 156 26.09 11.50 -14.46
C GLU A 156 25.85 11.13 -15.92
N THR A 157 24.60 10.97 -16.34
CA THR A 157 24.25 10.58 -17.71
C THR A 157 23.08 11.39 -18.22
N LYS A 158 23.27 12.06 -19.35
CA LYS A 158 22.22 12.82 -20.02
C LYS A 158 21.39 11.90 -20.91
N SER A 159 20.07 11.95 -20.75
CA SER A 159 19.10 11.22 -21.57
C SER A 159 18.73 12.03 -22.83
N LYS A 160 18.18 11.35 -23.84
CA LYS A 160 17.77 11.94 -25.12
C LYS A 160 16.65 12.97 -24.98
N ASP A 161 15.79 12.82 -23.97
CA ASP A 161 14.70 13.73 -23.61
C ASP A 161 15.17 14.96 -22.79
N GLY A 162 16.48 15.11 -22.59
CA GLY A 162 17.06 16.24 -21.85
C GLY A 162 17.10 16.05 -20.32
N ALA A 163 16.52 14.97 -19.81
CA ALA A 163 16.67 14.58 -18.40
C ALA A 163 18.11 14.14 -18.10
N TRP A 164 18.50 14.17 -16.83
CA TRP A 164 19.78 13.63 -16.36
C TRP A 164 19.53 12.54 -15.32
N GLY A 165 20.24 11.42 -15.44
CA GLY A 165 20.33 10.39 -14.41
C GLY A 165 21.66 10.49 -13.69
N CYS A 166 21.63 10.57 -12.37
CA CYS A 166 22.81 10.60 -11.51
C CYS A 166 22.80 9.38 -10.59
N GLU A 167 23.93 8.69 -10.48
CA GLU A 167 24.14 7.62 -9.49
C GLU A 167 24.75 8.23 -8.24
N VAL A 168 24.07 8.07 -7.11
CA VAL A 168 24.49 8.58 -5.80
C VAL A 168 24.73 7.39 -4.89
N ARG A 169 25.99 7.14 -4.55
CA ARG A 169 26.36 6.10 -3.59
C ARG A 169 26.28 6.68 -2.19
N PHE A 170 25.50 6.03 -1.33
CA PHE A 170 25.37 6.37 0.09
C PHE A 170 26.10 5.33 0.93
N GLU A 171 26.95 5.79 1.84
CA GLU A 171 27.59 4.93 2.82
C GLU A 171 26.93 5.08 4.17
N MET A 172 26.63 3.93 4.75
CA MET A 172 25.84 3.82 5.96
C MET A 172 26.74 3.59 7.17
N MET A 173 26.35 4.19 8.28
CA MET A 173 26.95 4.01 9.59
C MET A 173 25.86 3.61 10.58
N ALA A 174 26.19 2.67 11.45
CA ALA A 174 25.39 2.30 12.59
C ALA A 174 26.13 2.62 13.89
N SER A 175 25.42 2.53 15.03
CA SER A 175 26.05 2.69 16.35
C SER A 175 27.19 1.68 16.61
N THR A 176 27.21 0.58 15.86
CA THR A 176 28.22 -0.49 15.92
C THR A 176 29.29 -0.39 14.83
N GLY A 177 29.31 0.69 14.05
CA GLY A 177 30.27 0.90 12.96
C GLY A 177 29.65 0.87 11.56
N PRO A 178 30.46 0.76 10.49
CA PRO A 178 29.99 0.80 9.11
C PRO A 178 28.89 -0.24 8.82
N ALA A 179 27.83 0.20 8.14
CA ALA A 179 26.61 -0.57 7.92
C ALA A 179 26.31 -0.81 6.42
N GLY A 180 27.37 -0.93 5.62
CA GLY A 180 27.27 -1.13 4.18
C GLY A 180 26.98 0.15 3.40
N SER A 181 26.44 -0.01 2.19
CA SER A 181 26.16 1.09 1.26
C SER A 181 25.07 0.70 0.28
N TYR A 182 24.36 1.68 -0.27
CA TYR A 182 23.45 1.49 -1.39
C TYR A 182 23.65 2.60 -2.44
N THR A 183 23.20 2.38 -3.66
CA THR A 183 23.24 3.41 -4.72
C THR A 183 21.83 3.80 -5.11
N ALA A 184 21.54 5.10 -5.14
CA ALA A 184 20.30 5.61 -5.71
C ALA A 184 20.56 6.19 -7.10
N ARG A 185 19.77 5.78 -8.08
CA ARG A 185 19.66 6.45 -9.37
C ARG A 185 18.61 7.56 -9.25
N VAL A 186 19.08 8.80 -9.27
CA VAL A 186 18.26 10.00 -9.19
C VAL A 186 18.10 10.58 -10.59
N THR A 187 16.87 10.67 -11.08
CA THR A 187 16.58 11.35 -12.34
C THR A 187 16.14 12.77 -12.06
N VAL A 188 16.77 13.73 -12.73
CA VAL A 188 16.41 15.15 -12.64
C VAL A 188 15.95 15.67 -14.00
N LYS A 189 14.93 16.53 -13.95
CA LYS A 189 14.35 17.20 -15.13
C LYS A 189 14.34 18.70 -14.92
N GLN A 190 14.48 19.43 -16.01
CA GLN A 190 14.35 20.88 -15.99
C GLN A 190 12.88 21.27 -16.11
N TYR A 191 12.42 22.12 -15.20
CA TYR A 191 11.12 22.78 -15.27
C TYR A 191 11.37 24.28 -15.28
N GLU A 192 10.90 24.95 -16.34
CA GLU A 192 11.25 26.33 -16.65
C GLU A 192 12.78 26.53 -16.68
N ARG A 193 13.34 27.20 -15.66
CA ARG A 193 14.78 27.50 -15.54
C ARG A 193 15.50 26.68 -14.46
N HIS A 194 14.78 25.83 -13.72
CA HIS A 194 15.32 25.13 -12.55
C HIS A 194 15.28 23.61 -12.71
N TRP A 195 16.18 22.92 -12.02
CA TRP A 195 16.30 21.47 -12.04
C TRP A 195 15.68 20.86 -10.80
N PHE A 196 14.91 19.79 -11.00
CA PHE A 196 14.18 19.11 -9.95
C PHE A 196 14.36 17.61 -10.02
N VAL A 197 14.37 16.95 -8.87
CA VAL A 197 14.34 15.49 -8.75
C VAL A 197 12.97 14.99 -9.18
N ALA A 198 12.93 14.22 -10.27
CA ALA A 198 11.72 13.71 -10.89
C ALA A 198 11.47 12.23 -10.63
N GLN A 199 12.49 11.48 -10.22
CA GLN A 199 12.40 10.06 -9.88
C GLN A 199 13.63 9.65 -9.06
N ILE A 200 13.43 8.76 -8.11
CA ILE A 200 14.48 8.17 -7.27
C ILE A 200 14.26 6.66 -7.29
N MET A 201 15.30 5.87 -7.60
CA MET A 201 15.23 4.40 -7.58
C MET A 201 16.55 3.83 -7.07
N ARG A 202 16.51 2.97 -6.05
CA ARG A 202 17.71 2.29 -5.57
C ARG A 202 18.17 1.17 -6.51
N ASP A 203 19.45 0.83 -6.45
CA ASP A 203 20.08 -0.22 -7.23
C ASP A 203 19.58 -1.62 -6.88
N ASP A 204 19.15 -1.82 -5.63
CA ASP A 204 18.64 -3.09 -5.13
C ASP A 204 17.16 -3.36 -5.45
N VAL A 205 16.42 -2.42 -6.05
CA VAL A 205 14.99 -2.59 -6.38
C VAL A 205 14.75 -3.83 -7.25
N LEU A 206 15.56 -4.05 -8.28
CA LEU A 206 15.34 -5.20 -9.17
C LEU A 206 15.61 -6.54 -8.50
N GLU A 207 16.63 -6.59 -7.64
CA GLU A 207 16.95 -7.77 -6.83
C GLU A 207 15.81 -8.08 -5.86
N HIS A 208 15.30 -7.08 -5.14
CA HIS A 208 14.16 -7.25 -4.25
C HIS A 208 12.90 -7.71 -5.01
N LEU A 209 12.59 -7.15 -6.18
CA LEU A 209 11.46 -7.64 -6.99
C LEU A 209 11.65 -9.10 -7.41
N GLN A 210 12.87 -9.49 -7.80
CA GLN A 210 13.20 -10.85 -8.17
C GLN A 210 13.04 -11.84 -7.00
N GLU A 211 13.40 -11.43 -5.78
CA GLU A 211 13.14 -12.20 -4.56
C GLU A 211 11.64 -12.36 -4.30
N GLN A 212 10.85 -11.29 -4.47
CA GLN A 212 9.40 -11.33 -4.29
C GLN A 212 8.72 -12.22 -5.34
N VAL A 213 9.20 -12.23 -6.59
CA VAL A 213 8.76 -13.18 -7.62
C VAL A 213 9.09 -14.61 -7.21
N THR A 214 10.31 -14.86 -6.74
CA THR A 214 10.73 -16.20 -6.29
C THR A 214 9.86 -16.70 -5.14
N LYS A 215 9.57 -15.83 -4.16
CA LYS A 215 8.67 -16.12 -3.04
C LYS A 215 7.25 -16.41 -3.53
N PHE A 216 6.71 -15.57 -4.40
CA PHE A 216 5.39 -15.74 -4.99
C PHE A 216 5.24 -17.07 -5.73
N LEU A 217 6.21 -17.45 -6.56
CA LEU A 217 6.23 -18.75 -7.25
C LEU A 217 6.35 -19.92 -6.26
N THR A 218 7.16 -19.76 -5.22
CA THR A 218 7.31 -20.79 -4.18
C THR A 218 5.98 -21.03 -3.46
N GLU A 219 5.26 -19.96 -3.11
CA GLU A 219 3.94 -20.05 -2.50
C GLU A 219 2.88 -20.63 -3.45
N MET A 220 2.94 -20.26 -4.73
CA MET A 220 2.04 -20.76 -5.76
C MET A 220 2.17 -22.26 -5.95
N TYR A 221 3.38 -22.77 -6.22
CA TYR A 221 3.58 -24.18 -6.56
C TYR A 221 3.78 -25.07 -5.32
N GLY A 222 4.34 -24.53 -4.23
CA GLY A 222 4.75 -25.30 -3.05
C GLY A 222 3.62 -25.97 -2.27
N LYS A 223 2.35 -25.65 -2.55
CA LYS A 223 1.19 -26.30 -1.91
C LYS A 223 1.00 -27.76 -2.31
N HIS A 224 1.17 -28.06 -3.59
CA HIS A 224 0.87 -29.37 -4.18
C HIS A 224 2.05 -29.99 -4.93
N TYR A 225 3.12 -29.23 -5.09
CA TYR A 225 4.30 -29.64 -5.82
C TYR A 225 5.55 -29.49 -4.96
N ARG A 226 6.49 -30.40 -5.17
CA ARG A 226 7.85 -30.30 -4.66
C ARG A 226 8.71 -29.62 -5.72
N LEU A 227 9.22 -28.45 -5.36
CA LEU A 227 10.05 -27.65 -6.26
C LEU A 227 11.45 -28.26 -6.33
N LEU A 228 11.94 -28.43 -7.56
CA LEU A 228 13.29 -28.92 -7.85
C LEU A 228 14.23 -27.75 -8.11
N LYS A 229 13.75 -26.74 -8.85
CA LYS A 229 14.52 -25.55 -9.23
C LYS A 229 13.56 -24.40 -9.49
N THR A 230 13.98 -23.18 -9.16
CA THR A 230 13.26 -21.95 -9.50
C THR A 230 14.25 -20.98 -10.10
N GLU A 231 13.99 -20.55 -11.32
CA GLU A 231 14.79 -19.56 -12.03
C GLU A 231 13.91 -18.35 -12.31
N VAL A 232 14.46 -17.17 -12.03
CA VAL A 232 13.80 -15.88 -12.28
C VAL A 232 14.82 -14.97 -12.92
N SER A 233 14.46 -14.35 -14.04
CA SER A 233 15.33 -13.45 -14.79
C SER A 233 14.57 -12.22 -15.23
N CYS A 234 15.05 -11.04 -14.86
CA CYS A 234 14.49 -9.77 -15.32
C CYS A 234 14.80 -9.58 -16.81
N LEU A 235 13.76 -9.48 -17.64
CA LEU A 235 13.88 -9.24 -19.08
C LEU A 235 13.95 -7.74 -19.40
N SER A 236 13.13 -6.96 -18.71
CA SER A 236 13.05 -5.51 -18.87
C SER A 236 12.47 -4.88 -17.62
N HIS A 237 12.77 -3.61 -17.42
CA HIS A 237 12.13 -2.81 -16.40
C HIS A 237 12.03 -1.36 -16.85
N SER A 238 11.05 -0.66 -16.29
CA SER A 238 10.92 0.78 -16.41
C SER A 238 10.54 1.34 -15.05
N ALA A 239 10.97 2.57 -14.79
CA ALA A 239 10.59 3.29 -13.60
C ALA A 239 9.86 4.57 -14.01
N ALA A 240 8.86 4.92 -13.22
CA ALA A 240 8.14 6.18 -13.25
C ALA A 240 8.42 6.97 -11.96
N ALA A 241 7.86 8.17 -11.84
CA ALA A 241 8.14 9.09 -10.73
C ALA A 241 8.13 8.42 -9.33
N SER A 242 7.18 7.53 -9.06
CA SER A 242 6.98 6.88 -7.75
C SER A 242 6.75 5.37 -7.84
N GLY A 243 7.18 4.72 -8.93
CA GLY A 243 6.86 3.32 -9.15
C GLY A 243 7.78 2.66 -10.16
N VAL A 244 7.84 1.34 -10.11
CA VAL A 244 8.63 0.50 -10.98
C VAL A 244 7.73 -0.58 -11.58
N GLU A 245 7.96 -0.87 -12.85
CA GLU A 245 7.41 -2.02 -13.56
C GLU A 245 8.57 -2.87 -14.09
N ALA A 246 8.51 -4.18 -13.87
CA ALA A 246 9.51 -5.12 -14.36
C ALA A 246 8.84 -6.36 -14.96
N LEU A 247 9.41 -6.87 -16.04
CA LEU A 247 8.99 -8.11 -16.69
C LEU A 247 10.02 -9.19 -16.38
N PHE A 248 9.56 -10.32 -15.85
CA PHE A 248 10.38 -11.46 -15.49
C PHE A 248 10.03 -12.68 -16.34
N SER A 249 11.06 -13.37 -16.83
CA SER A 249 10.95 -14.74 -17.29
C SER A 249 11.21 -15.67 -16.12
N THR A 250 10.35 -16.67 -15.96
CA THR A 250 10.42 -17.60 -14.83
C THR A 250 10.30 -19.04 -15.30
N THR A 251 11.02 -19.92 -14.62
CA THR A 251 10.95 -21.38 -14.79
C THR A 251 10.89 -22.02 -13.42
N VAL A 252 9.82 -22.75 -13.13
CA VAL A 252 9.69 -23.56 -11.92
C VAL A 252 9.70 -25.03 -12.33
N ALA A 253 10.84 -25.68 -12.14
CA ALA A 253 10.94 -27.13 -12.31
C ALA A 253 10.37 -27.81 -11.07
N HIS A 254 9.38 -28.68 -11.25
CA HIS A 254 8.66 -29.29 -10.13
C HIS A 254 8.22 -30.72 -10.43
N VAL A 255 7.88 -31.44 -9.36
CA VAL A 255 7.12 -32.70 -9.43
C VAL A 255 5.95 -32.65 -8.44
N PRO A 256 4.87 -33.42 -8.63
CA PRO A 256 3.85 -33.57 -7.59
C PRO A 256 4.48 -33.88 -6.22
N ALA A 257 3.94 -33.30 -5.15
CA ALA A 257 4.43 -33.52 -3.78
C ALA A 257 4.05 -34.90 -3.21
N TYR A 258 3.31 -35.70 -3.98
CA TYR A 258 2.65 -36.93 -3.58
C TYR A 258 3.31 -38.12 -4.26
N LYS A 259 3.41 -39.25 -3.55
CA LYS A 259 4.05 -40.48 -4.07
C LYS A 259 3.08 -41.42 -4.76
N GLU A 260 1.81 -41.35 -4.40
CA GLU A 260 0.77 -42.22 -4.93
C GLU A 260 -0.42 -41.38 -5.42
N PRO A 261 -1.12 -41.79 -6.49
CA PRO A 261 -2.26 -41.06 -7.03
C PRO A 261 -3.35 -40.75 -6.00
N GLU A 262 -3.59 -41.68 -5.07
CA GLU A 262 -4.63 -41.60 -4.05
C GLU A 262 -4.34 -40.49 -3.02
N GLN A 263 -3.10 -39.98 -2.96
CA GLN A 263 -2.72 -38.86 -2.12
C GLN A 263 -3.01 -37.51 -2.77
N TRP A 264 -3.25 -37.46 -4.09
CA TRP A 264 -3.62 -36.23 -4.78
C TRP A 264 -4.99 -35.74 -4.28
N PRO A 265 -5.15 -34.47 -3.87
CA PRO A 265 -6.38 -33.98 -3.23
C PRO A 265 -7.66 -34.21 -4.06
N VAL A 266 -7.60 -33.99 -5.38
CA VAL A 266 -8.76 -34.26 -6.24
C VAL A 266 -9.08 -35.75 -6.28
N GLN A 267 -8.06 -36.62 -6.25
CA GLN A 267 -8.26 -38.07 -6.25
C GLN A 267 -8.84 -38.57 -4.91
N GLN A 268 -8.40 -37.99 -3.79
CA GLN A 268 -9.00 -38.23 -2.47
C GLN A 268 -10.51 -37.91 -2.49
N GLY A 269 -10.90 -36.80 -3.12
CA GLY A 269 -12.30 -36.43 -3.29
C GLY A 269 -13.13 -37.49 -4.04
N ARG A 270 -12.56 -38.02 -5.13
CA ARG A 270 -13.21 -39.06 -5.95
C ARG A 270 -13.37 -40.37 -5.18
N ILE A 271 -12.33 -40.80 -4.49
CA ILE A 271 -12.33 -42.01 -3.65
C ILE A 271 -13.35 -41.86 -2.51
N LYS A 272 -13.33 -40.72 -1.82
CA LYS A 272 -14.28 -40.41 -0.74
C LYS A 272 -15.74 -40.45 -1.20
N PHE A 273 -16.04 -39.94 -2.39
CA PHE A 273 -17.39 -40.04 -2.96
C PHE A 273 -17.86 -41.50 -3.09
N LEU A 274 -16.99 -42.36 -3.64
CA LEU A 274 -17.31 -43.77 -3.80
C LEU A 274 -17.53 -44.46 -2.46
N GLU A 275 -16.63 -44.23 -1.49
CA GLU A 275 -16.72 -44.81 -0.14
C GLU A 275 -18.02 -44.45 0.58
N GLU A 276 -18.42 -43.17 0.53
CA GLU A 276 -19.62 -42.68 1.23
C GLU A 276 -20.94 -43.09 0.54
N ASN A 277 -20.91 -43.33 -0.79
CA ASN A 277 -22.13 -43.54 -1.57
C ASN A 277 -22.28 -44.96 -2.14
N ARG A 278 -21.32 -45.86 -1.96
CA ARG A 278 -21.37 -47.23 -2.52
C ARG A 278 -22.67 -47.97 -2.22
N GLY A 279 -23.24 -47.81 -1.02
CA GLY A 279 -24.50 -48.45 -0.63
C GLY A 279 -25.77 -47.85 -1.24
N ARG A 280 -25.68 -46.66 -1.85
CA ARG A 280 -26.81 -45.93 -2.47
C ARG A 280 -26.77 -45.95 -3.99
N LEU A 281 -25.60 -46.17 -4.58
CA LEU A 281 -25.40 -46.21 -6.03
C LEU A 281 -25.84 -47.56 -6.62
N THR A 282 -26.34 -47.52 -7.85
CA THR A 282 -26.57 -48.74 -8.65
C THR A 282 -25.24 -49.39 -9.04
N PRO A 283 -25.21 -50.70 -9.35
CA PRO A 283 -23.98 -51.37 -9.81
C PRO A 283 -23.32 -50.69 -11.02
N GLU A 284 -24.13 -50.14 -11.93
CA GLU A 284 -23.64 -49.40 -13.10
C GLU A 284 -22.97 -48.07 -12.71
N GLN A 285 -23.58 -47.31 -11.79
CA GLN A 285 -22.99 -46.07 -11.28
C GLN A 285 -21.68 -46.33 -10.52
N VAL A 286 -21.63 -47.38 -9.69
CA VAL A 286 -20.39 -47.81 -9.01
C VAL A 286 -19.30 -48.10 -10.04
N ARG A 287 -19.60 -48.89 -11.08
CA ARG A 287 -18.64 -49.19 -12.15
C ARG A 287 -18.11 -47.94 -12.82
N ARG A 288 -18.97 -46.98 -13.19
CA ARG A 288 -18.56 -45.72 -13.83
C ARG A 288 -17.62 -44.89 -12.95
N VAL A 289 -17.86 -44.83 -11.65
CA VAL A 289 -17.00 -44.11 -10.70
C VAL A 289 -15.67 -44.83 -10.53
N GLU A 290 -15.66 -46.15 -10.36
CA GLU A 290 -14.45 -46.98 -10.28
C GLU A 290 -13.58 -46.82 -11.54
N GLU A 291 -14.17 -46.91 -12.73
CA GLU A 291 -13.48 -46.70 -14.00
C GLU A 291 -12.83 -45.32 -14.10
N LYS A 292 -13.51 -44.28 -13.60
CA LYS A 292 -12.99 -42.90 -13.59
C LYS A 292 -11.85 -42.71 -12.60
N ILE A 293 -11.94 -43.33 -11.43
CA ILE A 293 -10.86 -43.35 -10.42
C ILE A 293 -9.64 -44.08 -10.99
N ASP A 294 -9.83 -45.27 -11.56
CA ASP A 294 -8.76 -46.08 -12.15
C ASP A 294 -8.09 -45.39 -13.35
N PHE A 295 -8.88 -44.71 -14.17
CA PHE A 295 -8.37 -43.85 -15.23
C PHE A 295 -7.38 -42.82 -14.67
N TRP A 296 -7.82 -42.02 -13.69
CA TRP A 296 -6.96 -40.98 -13.11
C TRP A 296 -5.77 -41.54 -12.33
N ASN A 297 -5.90 -42.72 -11.70
CA ASN A 297 -4.78 -43.41 -11.08
C ASN A 297 -3.69 -43.76 -12.12
N ARG A 298 -4.08 -44.26 -13.30
CA ARG A 298 -3.13 -44.54 -14.40
C ARG A 298 -2.51 -43.28 -14.97
N GLU A 299 -3.29 -42.21 -15.12
CA GLU A 299 -2.77 -40.94 -15.62
C GLU A 299 -1.77 -40.32 -14.64
N LEU A 300 -2.12 -40.17 -13.37
CA LEU A 300 -1.27 -39.51 -12.36
C LEU A 300 0.08 -40.23 -12.16
N ARG A 301 0.11 -41.57 -12.26
CA ARG A 301 1.35 -42.35 -12.18
C ARG A 301 2.38 -41.97 -13.24
N GLN A 302 1.95 -41.45 -14.38
CA GLN A 302 2.87 -41.02 -15.45
C GLN A 302 3.58 -39.70 -15.10
N TYR A 303 3.11 -38.97 -14.09
CA TYR A 303 3.57 -37.62 -13.75
C TYR A 303 4.24 -37.49 -12.36
N ILE A 304 3.90 -38.36 -11.39
CA ILE A 304 4.31 -38.22 -9.97
C ILE A 304 5.82 -38.05 -9.75
N ASP A 305 6.67 -38.70 -10.56
CA ASP A 305 8.13 -38.58 -10.48
C ASP A 305 8.75 -37.97 -11.74
N LYS A 306 7.93 -37.46 -12.66
CA LYS A 306 8.40 -36.86 -13.91
C LYS A 306 8.51 -35.35 -13.73
N PRO A 307 9.73 -34.78 -13.74
CA PRO A 307 9.90 -33.33 -13.69
C PRO A 307 9.15 -32.66 -14.83
N ASP A 308 8.50 -31.56 -14.51
CA ASP A 308 7.86 -30.66 -15.46
C ASP A 308 8.29 -29.22 -15.17
N ASP A 309 8.38 -28.42 -16.23
CA ASP A 309 8.85 -27.04 -16.17
C ASP A 309 7.66 -26.09 -16.39
N ALA A 310 7.25 -25.41 -15.33
CA ALA A 310 6.26 -24.35 -15.44
C ALA A 310 6.95 -23.03 -15.80
N ASN A 311 6.89 -22.69 -17.09
CA ASN A 311 7.43 -21.45 -17.62
C ASN A 311 6.37 -20.36 -17.67
N MET A 312 6.72 -19.15 -17.21
CA MET A 312 5.78 -18.03 -17.19
C MET A 312 6.49 -16.68 -17.34
N LEU A 313 5.84 -15.77 -18.06
CA LEU A 313 6.16 -14.35 -18.06
C LEU A 313 5.34 -13.66 -16.98
N LEU A 314 6.04 -12.98 -16.06
CA LEU A 314 5.44 -12.24 -14.96
C LEU A 314 5.77 -10.78 -15.08
N LYS A 315 4.73 -9.95 -15.24
CA LYS A 315 4.88 -8.51 -15.02
C LYS A 315 4.64 -8.21 -13.55
N VAL A 316 5.51 -7.40 -12.96
CA VAL A 316 5.43 -6.99 -11.56
C VAL A 316 5.48 -5.48 -11.50
N THR A 317 4.55 -4.89 -10.75
CA THR A 317 4.56 -3.45 -10.47
C THR A 317 4.72 -3.23 -8.98
N ALA A 318 5.49 -2.21 -8.59
CA ALA A 318 5.59 -1.78 -7.19
C ALA A 318 5.69 -0.26 -7.10
N GLY A 319 5.14 0.31 -6.03
CA GLY A 319 5.38 1.69 -5.61
C GLY A 319 6.76 1.83 -4.97
N LEU A 320 7.33 3.02 -5.12
CA LEU A 320 8.60 3.41 -4.51
C LEU A 320 8.35 4.36 -3.32
N ASP A 321 9.18 4.25 -2.29
CA ASP A 321 9.20 5.16 -1.15
C ASP A 321 9.98 6.46 -1.46
N ILE A 322 10.01 7.41 -0.52
CA ILE A 322 10.77 8.67 -0.64
C ILE A 322 12.29 8.47 -0.82
N MET A 323 12.80 7.27 -0.53
CA MET A 323 14.21 6.88 -0.69
C MET A 323 14.46 6.09 -1.98
N GLY A 324 13.43 5.84 -2.79
CA GLY A 324 13.49 5.03 -4.01
C GLY A 324 13.58 3.52 -3.77
N GLY A 325 13.29 3.05 -2.56
CA GLY A 325 13.11 1.64 -2.23
C GLY A 325 11.69 1.16 -2.52
N ILE A 326 11.48 -0.16 -2.54
CA ILE A 326 10.16 -0.75 -2.78
C ILE A 326 9.28 -0.63 -1.55
N ARG A 327 8.00 -0.29 -1.76
CA ARG A 327 6.93 -0.46 -0.78
C ARG A 327 6.30 -1.87 -0.92
N PRO A 328 6.58 -2.82 -0.02
CA PRO A 328 6.19 -4.22 -0.21
C PRO A 328 4.69 -4.43 -0.38
N GLU A 329 3.87 -3.63 0.30
CA GLU A 329 2.40 -3.66 0.26
C GLU A 329 1.81 -3.25 -1.09
N THR A 330 2.61 -2.61 -1.95
CA THR A 330 2.17 -2.11 -3.26
C THR A 330 2.53 -3.06 -4.41
N ILE A 331 3.23 -4.16 -4.11
CA ILE A 331 3.65 -5.14 -5.11
C ILE A 331 2.41 -5.84 -5.68
N LYS A 332 2.33 -5.86 -7.01
CA LYS A 332 1.27 -6.56 -7.75
C LYS A 332 1.88 -7.41 -8.85
N PHE A 333 1.37 -8.62 -9.00
CA PHE A 333 1.76 -9.59 -10.02
C PHE A 333 0.70 -9.65 -11.12
N TYR A 334 1.15 -9.79 -12.36
CA TYR A 334 0.30 -9.94 -13.53
C TYR A 334 0.83 -11.06 -14.43
N TYR A 335 -0.07 -11.83 -15.02
CA TYR A 335 0.24 -12.78 -16.09
C TYR A 335 -0.20 -12.23 -17.44
N GLU A 336 0.44 -12.70 -18.50
CA GLU A 336 0.03 -12.43 -19.87
C GLU A 336 -1.03 -13.44 -20.32
N ASP A 337 -2.17 -12.97 -20.79
CA ASP A 337 -3.21 -13.80 -21.37
C ASP A 337 -2.88 -14.19 -22.84
N PRO A 338 -3.62 -15.11 -23.47
CA PRO A 338 -3.36 -15.48 -24.87
C PRO A 338 -3.51 -14.35 -25.90
N ALA A 339 -4.12 -13.23 -25.52
CA ALA A 339 -4.27 -12.04 -26.36
C ALA A 339 -3.13 -11.02 -26.14
N GLY A 340 -2.18 -11.30 -25.23
CA GLY A 340 -1.06 -10.42 -24.89
C GLY A 340 -1.40 -9.34 -23.86
N ALA A 341 -2.56 -9.43 -23.21
CA ALA A 341 -2.97 -8.50 -22.16
C ALA A 341 -2.45 -8.97 -20.79
N TYR A 342 -1.94 -8.04 -20.00
CA TYR A 342 -1.52 -8.33 -18.62
C TYR A 342 -2.69 -8.22 -17.66
N LEU A 343 -3.10 -9.36 -17.09
CA LEU A 343 -4.18 -9.46 -16.12
C LEU A 343 -3.63 -9.66 -14.71
N PRO A 344 -4.22 -9.03 -13.68
CA PRO A 344 -3.75 -9.18 -12.30
C PRO A 344 -3.91 -10.63 -11.84
N PHE A 345 -2.96 -11.11 -11.04
CA PHE A 345 -3.10 -12.41 -10.38
C PHE A 345 -4.15 -12.38 -9.29
N THR A 346 -5.04 -13.36 -9.35
CA THR A 346 -6.18 -13.61 -8.48
C THR A 346 -6.02 -15.03 -7.93
N PRO A 347 -5.51 -15.21 -6.68
CA PRO A 347 -5.17 -16.54 -6.17
C PRO A 347 -6.29 -17.58 -6.33
N ASP A 348 -7.56 -17.19 -6.18
CA ASP A 348 -8.72 -18.10 -6.28
C ASP A 348 -8.95 -18.67 -7.70
N GLU A 349 -8.45 -18.00 -8.74
CA GLU A 349 -8.62 -18.42 -10.14
C GLU A 349 -7.59 -19.46 -10.58
N TRP A 350 -6.57 -19.73 -9.76
CA TRP A 350 -5.41 -20.52 -10.12
C TRP A 350 -5.36 -21.83 -9.31
N PRO A 351 -5.43 -23.01 -9.96
CA PRO A 351 -5.46 -24.31 -9.25
C PRO A 351 -4.30 -24.53 -8.28
N ALA A 352 -3.11 -24.00 -8.60
CA ALA A 352 -1.91 -24.13 -7.77
C ALA A 352 -2.08 -23.48 -6.38
N PHE A 353 -2.89 -22.41 -6.26
CA PHE A 353 -3.16 -21.75 -4.99
C PHE A 353 -4.31 -22.36 -4.20
N LYS A 354 -5.15 -23.20 -4.80
CA LYS A 354 -6.33 -23.76 -4.12
C LYS A 354 -5.91 -24.61 -2.92
N PRO A 355 -6.61 -24.54 -1.77
CA PRO A 355 -6.33 -25.43 -0.65
C PRO A 355 -6.76 -26.87 -0.98
N SER A 356 -6.11 -27.85 -0.35
CA SER A 356 -6.43 -29.27 -0.52
C SER A 356 -7.91 -29.58 -0.31
N GLU A 357 -8.56 -28.92 0.65
CA GLU A 357 -9.99 -29.09 0.97
C GLU A 357 -10.90 -28.75 -0.20
N GLU A 358 -10.59 -27.67 -0.93
CA GLU A 358 -11.36 -27.26 -2.10
C GLU A 358 -11.14 -28.24 -3.26
N LEU A 359 -9.90 -28.71 -3.46
CA LEU A 359 -9.59 -29.71 -4.47
C LEU A 359 -10.25 -31.07 -4.17
N ILE A 360 -10.31 -31.48 -2.90
CA ILE A 360 -11.06 -32.66 -2.45
C ILE A 360 -12.55 -32.49 -2.78
N LYS A 361 -13.12 -31.33 -2.46
CA LYS A 361 -14.52 -31.03 -2.80
C LYS A 361 -14.75 -31.09 -4.30
N GLN A 362 -13.84 -30.54 -5.11
CA GLN A 362 -13.91 -30.61 -6.56
C GLN A 362 -13.95 -32.05 -7.07
N GLY A 363 -13.07 -32.93 -6.56
CA GLY A 363 -13.06 -34.35 -6.92
C GLY A 363 -14.34 -35.08 -6.53
N TYR A 364 -14.89 -34.76 -5.36
CA TYR A 364 -16.16 -35.31 -4.88
C TYR A 364 -17.33 -34.90 -5.79
N GLU A 365 -17.42 -33.61 -6.12
CA GLU A 365 -18.45 -33.04 -6.99
C GLU A 365 -18.34 -33.57 -8.43
N GLU A 366 -17.14 -33.83 -8.93
CA GLU A 366 -16.92 -34.46 -10.23
C GLU A 366 -17.60 -35.84 -10.29
N MET A 367 -17.46 -36.65 -9.24
CA MET A 367 -18.11 -37.97 -9.19
C MET A 367 -19.61 -37.87 -8.97
N ARG A 368 -20.10 -36.89 -8.19
CA ARG A 368 -21.55 -36.65 -8.03
C ARG A 368 -22.20 -36.38 -9.38
N ARG A 369 -21.64 -35.45 -10.16
CA ARG A 369 -22.13 -35.11 -11.52
C ARG A 369 -22.00 -36.26 -12.51
N LEU A 370 -21.07 -37.19 -12.28
CA LEU A 370 -20.90 -38.35 -13.14
C LEU A 370 -22.08 -39.33 -13.01
N VAL A 371 -22.70 -39.42 -11.83
CA VAL A 371 -23.75 -40.42 -11.53
C VAL A 371 -25.15 -39.82 -11.41
N GLU A 372 -25.27 -38.49 -11.35
CA GLU A 372 -26.50 -37.74 -11.69
C GLU A 372 -26.89 -38.03 -13.15
#